data_AF-A0A7H1ML70-F1
#
_entry.id   AF-A0A7H1ML70-F1
#
_cell.length_a   1.000
_cell.length_b   1.000
_cell.length_c   1.000
_cell.angle_alpha   90.00
_cell.angle_beta   90.00
_cell.angle_gamma   90.00
#
_symmetry.space_group_name_H-M   'P 1'
#
loop_
_entity.id
_entity.type
_entity.pdbx_description
1 polymer ?
#
loop_
_entity_poly.entity_id
_entity_poly.type
_entity_poly.pdbx_seq_one_letter_code
_entity_poly.pdbx_strand_id
1 'polypeptide(L)'
;MQQNIQINLTNIIQQDDTSETFHFNETGTLATIREISYIRFTETTSVETPVTVKINTDQTIVITRNGQSKLQLLLDLKNDSITHYQTPIGVIVMTVKTNQLKIDLSKGIILAKYQLWQANTIVGQYTFDLNFK
;
A
#
# COMPACT_ATOMS: atom_id res chain seq x y z
N MET A 1 22.45 0.69 -3.09
CA MET A 1 22.37 0.99 -4.54
C MET A 1 20.91 1.29 -4.85
N GLN A 2 20.63 2.29 -5.70
CA GLN A 2 19.27 2.64 -6.15
C GLN A 2 19.12 2.26 -7.62
N GLN A 3 18.00 1.63 -7.97
CA GLN A 3 17.66 1.19 -9.32
C GLN A 3 16.35 1.85 -9.77
N ASN A 4 16.29 2.27 -11.03
CA ASN A 4 15.04 2.69 -11.66
C ASN A 4 14.24 1.46 -12.09
N ILE A 5 12.94 1.47 -11.86
CA ILE A 5 12.03 0.36 -12.16
C ILE A 5 10.77 0.88 -12.85
N GLN A 6 10.14 0.01 -13.64
CA GLN A 6 8.78 0.23 -14.16
C GLN A 6 7.78 -0.38 -13.18
N ILE A 7 6.72 0.35 -12.86
CA ILE A 7 5.68 -0.01 -11.91
C ILE A 7 4.39 -0.32 -12.66
N ASN A 8 3.76 -1.44 -12.33
CA ASN A 8 2.39 -1.75 -12.71
C ASN A 8 1.62 -2.07 -11.42
N LEU A 9 0.74 -1.15 -11.02
CA LEU A 9 -0.02 -1.26 -9.78
C LEU A 9 -1.52 -1.36 -10.10
N THR A 10 -2.14 -2.40 -9.57
CA THR A 10 -3.61 -2.54 -9.54
C THR A 10 -4.08 -2.43 -8.10
N ASN A 11 -4.91 -1.42 -7.83
CA ASN A 11 -5.65 -1.31 -6.57
C ASN A 11 -7.10 -1.72 -6.83
N ILE A 12 -7.64 -2.64 -6.03
CA ILE A 12 -9.07 -2.99 -6.05
C ILE A 12 -9.64 -2.60 -4.69
N ILE A 13 -10.73 -1.86 -4.69
CA ILE A 13 -11.47 -1.45 -3.49
C ILE A 13 -12.85 -2.06 -3.58
N GLN A 14 -13.26 -2.79 -2.55
CA GLN A 14 -14.60 -3.35 -2.42
C GLN A 14 -15.26 -2.78 -1.18
N GLN A 15 -16.42 -2.15 -1.36
CA GLN A 15 -17.22 -1.55 -0.31
C GLN A 15 -18.68 -1.88 -0.58
N ASP A 16 -19.35 -2.54 0.36
CA ASP A 16 -20.71 -3.05 0.18
C ASP A 16 -20.84 -3.85 -1.14
N ASP A 17 -21.72 -3.40 -2.05
CA ASP A 17 -21.96 -4.01 -3.36
C ASP A 17 -21.15 -3.37 -4.50
N THR A 18 -20.27 -2.41 -4.20
CA THR A 18 -19.45 -1.72 -5.20
C THR A 18 -18.01 -2.23 -5.22
N SER A 19 -17.43 -2.25 -6.42
CA SER A 19 -16.02 -2.56 -6.63
C SER A 19 -15.42 -1.52 -7.57
N GLU A 20 -14.33 -0.89 -7.15
CA GLU A 20 -13.56 0.05 -7.94
C GLU A 20 -12.17 -0.50 -8.19
N THR A 21 -11.68 -0.37 -9.42
CA THR A 21 -10.33 -0.82 -9.81
C THR A 21 -9.56 0.32 -10.43
N PHE A 22 -8.38 0.60 -9.86
CA PHE A 22 -7.45 1.60 -10.35
C PHE A 22 -6.18 0.94 -10.86
N HIS A 23 -5.73 1.35 -12.05
CA HIS A 23 -4.52 0.85 -12.68
C HIS A 23 -3.53 1.99 -12.88
N PHE A 24 -2.27 1.74 -12.52
CA PHE A 24 -1.19 2.70 -12.62
C PHE A 24 -0.02 2.06 -13.36
N ASN A 25 0.51 2.78 -14.35
CA ASN A 25 1.72 2.40 -15.07
C ASN A 25 2.71 3.55 -14.91
N GLU A 26 3.64 3.40 -13.99
CA GLU A 26 4.47 4.50 -13.50
C GLU A 26 5.95 4.14 -13.58
N THR A 27 6.80 5.16 -13.46
CA THR A 27 8.22 4.93 -13.18
C THR A 27 8.48 5.10 -11.69
N GLY A 28 9.43 4.33 -11.17
CA GLY A 28 9.77 4.35 -9.76
C GLY A 28 11.22 3.99 -9.49
N THR A 29 11.54 3.89 -8.21
CA THR A 29 12.86 3.51 -7.74
C THR A 29 12.79 2.40 -6.71
N LEU A 30 13.74 1.46 -6.77
CA LEU A 30 14.00 0.45 -5.76
C LEU A 30 15.35 0.73 -5.12
N ALA A 31 15.39 0.78 -3.79
CA ALA A 31 16.64 0.92 -3.04
C ALA A 31 16.62 0.04 -1.80
N THR A 32 17.75 -0.60 -1.48
CA THR A 32 17.93 -1.36 -0.24
C THR A 32 18.94 -0.66 0.68
N ILE A 33 18.54 -0.43 1.93
CA ILE A 33 19.34 0.21 2.97
C ILE A 33 19.29 -0.67 4.21
N ARG A 34 20.43 -1.22 4.65
CA ARG A 34 20.51 -2.10 5.83
C ARG A 34 19.42 -3.18 5.83
N GLU A 35 19.34 -3.92 4.72
CA GLU A 35 18.38 -5.03 4.48
C GLU A 35 16.90 -4.63 4.32
N ILE A 36 16.56 -3.37 4.51
CA ILE A 36 15.21 -2.85 4.25
C ILE A 36 15.14 -2.36 2.81
N SER A 37 14.18 -2.87 2.05
CA SER A 37 13.92 -2.42 0.69
C SER A 37 12.84 -1.35 0.65
N TYR A 38 13.02 -0.37 -0.23
CA TYR A 38 12.10 0.75 -0.45
C TYR A 38 11.78 0.82 -1.93
N ILE A 39 10.49 0.78 -2.25
CA ILE A 39 9.96 1.14 -3.57
C ILE A 39 9.29 2.50 -3.45
N ARG A 40 9.64 3.43 -4.35
CA ARG A 40 9.03 4.76 -4.41
C ARG A 40 8.57 5.09 -5.82
N PHE A 41 7.36 5.61 -5.94
CA PHE A 41 6.74 6.05 -7.19
C PHE A 41 5.64 7.08 -6.87
N THR A 42 5.03 7.67 -7.88
CA THR A 42 3.89 8.57 -7.74
C THR A 42 2.69 7.96 -8.46
N GLU A 43 1.55 7.84 -7.78
CA GLU A 43 0.28 7.51 -8.41
C GLU A 43 -0.22 8.77 -9.15
N THR A 44 -0.18 8.78 -10.49
CA THR A 44 -0.57 9.95 -11.29
C THR A 44 -2.02 9.82 -11.76
N THR A 45 -2.95 10.38 -10.98
CA THR A 45 -4.37 10.55 -11.39
C THR A 45 -4.70 12.05 -11.53
N SER A 46 -5.91 12.48 -11.14
CA SER A 46 -6.27 13.89 -10.96
C SER A 46 -5.45 14.57 -9.86
N VAL A 47 -4.92 13.81 -8.89
CA VAL A 47 -4.03 14.30 -7.84
C VAL A 47 -2.81 13.39 -7.77
N GLU A 48 -1.62 13.99 -7.93
CA GLU A 48 -0.36 13.28 -7.75
C GLU A 48 -0.20 12.83 -6.30
N THR A 49 0.00 11.54 -6.10
CA THR A 49 0.15 10.95 -4.77
C THR A 49 1.45 10.17 -4.68
N PRO A 50 2.49 10.74 -4.04
CA PRO A 50 3.72 10.03 -3.73
C PRO A 50 3.45 8.80 -2.86
N VAL A 51 3.97 7.65 -3.28
CA VAL A 51 3.86 6.37 -2.59
C VAL A 51 5.24 5.86 -2.20
N THR A 52 5.37 5.40 -0.97
CA THR A 52 6.52 4.64 -0.50
C THR A 52 6.06 3.29 0.04
N VAL A 53 6.61 2.21 -0.51
CA VAL A 53 6.46 0.85 0.00
C VAL A 53 7.77 0.47 0.66
N LYS A 54 7.77 0.34 1.99
CA LYS A 54 8.90 -0.14 2.77
C LYS A 54 8.67 -1.61 3.09
N ILE A 55 9.62 -2.47 2.70
CA ILE A 55 9.61 -3.90 2.97
C ILE A 55 10.62 -4.16 4.11
N ASN A 56 10.11 -4.57 5.26
CA ASN A 56 10.94 -4.87 6.43
C ASN A 56 11.50 -6.31 6.37
N THR A 57 12.51 -6.59 7.19
CA THR A 57 13.18 -7.90 7.25
C THR A 57 12.29 -9.02 7.83
N ASP A 58 11.26 -8.65 8.60
CA ASP A 58 10.25 -9.57 9.15
C ASP A 58 9.09 -9.86 8.17
N GLN A 59 9.25 -9.46 6.91
CA GLN A 59 8.25 -9.57 5.83
C GLN A 59 6.98 -8.74 6.04
N THR A 60 6.97 -7.79 6.99
CA THR A 60 5.93 -6.77 7.04
C THR A 60 6.17 -5.68 5.99
N ILE A 61 5.09 -5.02 5.56
CA ILE A 61 5.16 -3.89 4.63
C ILE A 61 4.56 -2.65 5.27
N VAL A 62 5.24 -1.51 5.11
CA VAL A 62 4.64 -0.21 5.37
C VAL A 62 4.37 0.49 4.05
N ILE A 63 3.10 0.79 3.77
CA ILE A 63 2.69 1.59 2.61
C ILE A 63 2.36 3.00 3.11
N THR A 64 3.06 4.01 2.58
CA THR A 64 2.80 5.42 2.86
C THR A 64 2.33 6.11 1.59
N ARG A 65 1.16 6.76 1.63
CA ARG A 65 0.65 7.64 0.57
C ARG A 65 0.59 9.06 1.13
N ASN A 66 1.26 10.01 0.47
CA ASN A 66 1.37 11.40 0.91
C ASN A 66 0.82 12.35 -0.17
N GLY A 67 -0.48 12.26 -0.47
CA GLY A 67 -1.17 13.16 -1.41
C GLY A 67 -1.92 14.28 -0.67
N GLN A 68 -3.09 14.65 -1.18
CA GLN A 68 -4.03 15.56 -0.47
C GLN A 68 -4.43 15.01 0.90
N SER A 69 -4.50 13.68 1.04
CA SER A 69 -4.63 12.99 2.32
C SER A 69 -3.37 12.17 2.60
N LYS A 70 -3.06 11.97 3.87
CA LYS A 70 -1.91 11.18 4.32
C LYS A 70 -2.37 9.87 4.93
N LEU A 71 -1.89 8.76 4.37
CA LEU A 71 -2.18 7.41 4.81
C LEU A 71 -0.87 6.65 5.07
N GLN A 72 -0.79 5.95 6.19
CA GLN A 72 0.28 4.99 6.45
C GLN A 72 -0.33 3.68 6.95
N LEU A 73 -0.12 2.61 6.21
CA LEU A 73 -0.60 1.26 6.54
C LEU A 73 0.59 0.40 6.97
N LEU A 74 0.46 -0.32 8.08
CA LEU A 74 1.33 -1.44 8.41
C LEU A 74 0.59 -2.74 8.09
N LEU A 75 1.11 -3.48 7.11
CA LEU A 75 0.59 -4.77 6.69
C LEU A 75 1.44 -5.86 7.34
N ASP A 76 0.85 -6.50 8.34
CA ASP A 76 1.39 -7.63 9.08
C ASP A 76 0.34 -8.76 9.10
N LEU A 77 0.75 -9.98 8.73
CA LEU A 77 -0.11 -11.17 8.76
C LEU A 77 -0.34 -11.71 10.17
N LYS A 78 0.51 -11.33 11.13
CA LYS A 78 0.48 -11.85 12.51
C LYS A 78 -0.38 -10.99 13.43
N ASN A 79 -0.42 -9.68 13.18
CA ASN A 79 -1.05 -8.72 14.07
C ASN A 79 -1.87 -7.70 13.28
N ASP A 80 -3.02 -7.33 13.84
CA ASP A 80 -3.75 -6.15 13.43
C ASP A 80 -2.92 -4.89 13.74
N SER A 81 -3.04 -3.86 12.90
CA SER A 81 -2.36 -2.58 13.13
C SER A 81 -3.35 -1.41 13.13
N ILE A 82 -2.94 -0.27 13.67
CA ILE A 82 -3.76 0.95 13.66
C ILE A 82 -3.21 1.91 12.61
N THR A 83 -4.09 2.43 11.76
CA THR A 83 -3.78 3.51 10.82
C THR A 83 -4.52 4.79 11.21
N HIS A 84 -3.86 5.93 10.99
CA HIS A 84 -4.39 7.26 11.18
C HIS A 84 -4.48 7.93 9.81
N TYR A 85 -5.65 7.85 9.19
CA TYR A 85 -5.87 8.45 7.89
C TYR A 85 -6.17 9.94 8.07
N GLN A 86 -5.22 10.79 7.66
CA GLN A 86 -5.34 12.23 7.79
C GLN A 86 -5.97 12.79 6.51
N THR A 87 -7.20 13.25 6.63
CA THR A 87 -7.95 13.92 5.56
C THR A 87 -7.99 15.43 5.79
N PRO A 88 -8.35 16.26 4.80
CA PRO A 88 -8.48 17.71 4.99
C PRO A 88 -9.46 18.12 6.10
N ILE A 89 -10.45 17.28 6.40
CA ILE A 89 -11.51 17.58 7.39
C ILE A 89 -11.28 16.91 8.74
N GLY A 90 -10.20 16.13 8.90
CA GLY A 90 -9.88 15.48 10.18
C GLY A 90 -9.15 14.14 10.04
N VAL A 91 -8.87 13.54 11.19
CA VAL A 91 -8.19 12.24 11.29
C VAL A 91 -9.21 11.13 11.52
N ILE A 92 -9.11 10.08 10.72
CA ILE A 92 -9.91 8.86 10.85
C ILE A 92 -8.99 7.74 11.35
N VAL A 93 -9.33 7.14 12.50
CA VAL A 93 -8.57 6.03 13.08
C VAL A 93 -9.24 4.72 12.68
N MET A 94 -8.47 3.81 12.10
CA MET A 94 -8.96 2.51 11.63
C MET A 94 -8.02 1.39 12.04
N THR A 95 -8.58 0.20 12.20
CA THR A 95 -7.80 -1.04 12.34
C THR A 95 -7.56 -1.64 10.97
N VAL A 96 -6.32 -2.04 10.69
CA VAL A 96 -5.90 -2.74 9.48
C VAL A 96 -5.78 -4.22 9.81
N LYS A 97 -6.51 -5.06 9.08
CA LYS A 97 -6.40 -6.51 9.16
C LYS A 97 -5.83 -7.04 7.85
N THR A 98 -4.65 -7.65 7.89
CA THR A 98 -4.01 -8.20 6.70
C THR A 98 -4.47 -9.63 6.49
N ASN A 99 -5.16 -9.90 5.39
CA ASN A 99 -5.65 -11.24 5.07
C ASN A 99 -4.65 -12.03 4.20
N GLN A 100 -3.89 -11.33 3.37
CA GLN A 100 -2.89 -11.93 2.50
C GLN A 100 -1.71 -10.98 2.30
N LEU A 101 -0.49 -11.52 2.34
CA LEU A 101 0.73 -10.79 2.02
C LEU A 101 1.68 -11.74 1.28
N LYS A 102 2.06 -11.37 0.05
CA LYS A 102 3.04 -12.10 -0.77
C LYS A 102 4.07 -11.11 -1.28
N ILE A 103 5.34 -11.42 -1.03
CA ILE A 103 6.49 -10.59 -1.41
C ILE A 103 7.48 -11.49 -2.14
N ASP A 104 7.78 -11.15 -3.39
CA ASP A 104 8.83 -11.79 -4.18
C ASP A 104 9.58 -10.71 -4.96
N LEU A 105 10.57 -10.09 -4.31
CA LEU A 105 11.36 -9.01 -4.91
C LEU A 105 12.16 -9.50 -6.11
N SER A 106 12.50 -10.79 -6.18
CA SER A 106 13.24 -11.37 -7.32
C SER A 106 12.41 -11.43 -8.60
N LYS A 107 11.08 -11.59 -8.45
CA LYS A 107 10.11 -11.54 -9.54
C LYS A 107 9.41 -10.19 -9.67
N GLY A 108 9.75 -9.24 -8.81
CA GLY A 108 9.13 -7.93 -8.73
C GLY A 108 7.66 -7.95 -8.33
N ILE A 109 7.24 -8.84 -7.42
CA ILE A 109 5.82 -9.01 -7.03
C ILE A 109 5.62 -8.62 -5.57
N ILE A 110 4.63 -7.76 -5.32
CA ILE A 110 4.06 -7.50 -4.00
C ILE A 110 2.54 -7.55 -4.12
N LEU A 111 1.92 -8.54 -3.50
CA LEU A 111 0.46 -8.65 -3.40
C LEU A 111 0.04 -8.59 -1.95
N ALA A 112 -0.85 -7.66 -1.62
CA ALA A 112 -1.49 -7.60 -0.31
C ALA A 112 -3.01 -7.54 -0.45
N LYS A 113 -3.71 -8.27 0.42
CA LYS A 113 -5.14 -8.11 0.65
C LYS A 113 -5.37 -7.77 2.10
N TYR A 114 -6.11 -6.71 2.36
CA TYR A 114 -6.36 -6.24 3.71
C TYR A 114 -7.74 -5.59 3.81
N GLN A 115 -8.23 -5.51 5.04
CA GLN A 115 -9.48 -4.84 5.37
C GLN A 115 -9.18 -3.67 6.28
N LEU A 116 -9.93 -2.59 6.10
CA LEU A 116 -9.99 -1.50 7.05
C LEU A 116 -11.27 -1.64 7.87
N TRP A 117 -11.13 -1.46 9.18
CA TRP A 117 -12.21 -1.59 10.15
C TRP A 117 -12.32 -0.33 10.98
N GLN A 118 -13.55 0.09 11.23
CA GLN A 118 -13.87 1.12 12.21
C GLN A 118 -14.76 0.49 13.28
N ALA A 119 -14.23 0.40 14.50
CA ALA A 119 -14.78 -0.46 15.55
C ALA A 119 -15.03 -1.89 15.03
N ASN A 120 -16.28 -2.32 14.95
CA ASN A 120 -16.66 -3.68 14.54
C ASN A 120 -17.21 -3.76 13.12
N THR A 121 -17.09 -2.68 12.33
CA THR A 121 -17.62 -2.59 10.97
C THR A 121 -16.47 -2.57 9.96
N ILE A 122 -16.58 -3.39 8.91
CA ILE A 122 -15.69 -3.32 7.75
C ILE A 122 -16.04 -2.06 6.97
N VAL A 123 -15.07 -1.15 6.82
CA VAL A 123 -15.26 0.06 6.00
C VAL A 123 -14.77 -0.12 4.57
N GLY A 124 -13.98 -1.18 4.32
CA GLY A 124 -13.57 -1.54 2.97
C GLY A 124 -12.59 -2.71 2.94
N GLN A 125 -12.58 -3.40 1.80
CA GLN A 125 -11.64 -4.46 1.49
C GLN A 125 -10.77 -4.02 0.31
N TYR A 126 -9.47 -4.25 0.43
CA TYR A 126 -8.49 -3.68 -0.47
C TYR A 126 -7.56 -4.76 -0.99
N THR A 127 -7.31 -4.73 -2.29
CA THR A 127 -6.19 -5.45 -2.92
C THR A 127 -5.18 -4.42 -3.41
N PHE A 128 -3.91 -4.60 -3.02
CA PHE A 128 -2.75 -3.87 -3.53
C PHE A 128 -1.88 -4.88 -4.28
N ASP A 129 -1.94 -4.88 -5.62
CA ASP A 129 -1.16 -5.77 -6.48
C ASP A 129 -0.14 -4.95 -7.26
N LEU A 130 1.10 -4.97 -6.78
CA LEU A 130 2.22 -4.23 -7.33
C LEU A 130 3.19 -5.19 -8.01
N ASN A 131 3.41 -4.96 -9.31
CA ASN A 131 4.37 -5.65 -10.14
C ASN A 131 5.42 -4.66 -10.66
N PHE A 132 6.69 -5.05 -10.68
CA PHE A 132 7.77 -4.18 -11.17
C PHE A 132 8.91 -4.94 -11.88
N LYS A 133 9.65 -4.22 -12.72
CA LYS A 133 10.80 -4.73 -13.49
C LYS A 133 11.89 -3.68 -13.65
#